data_AF-R1IE68-F1
#
_entry.id   AF-R1IE68-F1
#
_cell.length_a   1.000
_cell.length_b   1.000
_cell.length_c   1.000
_cell.angle_alpha   90.00
_cell.angle_beta   90.00
_cell.angle_gamma   90.00
#
_symmetry.space_group_name_H-M   'P 1'
#
loop_
_entity.id
_entity.type
_entity.pdbx_description
1 polymer ?
#
loop_
_entity_poly.entity_id
_entity_poly.type
_entity_poly.pdbx_seq_one_letter_code
_entity_poly.pdbx_strand_id
1 'polypeptide(L)' 'MKLEVVRPGFATTVQDLGRPGHAALGVGRSGAAD' A
#
# COMPACT_ATOMS: atom_id res chain seq x y z
N MET A 1 1.51 20.58 3.59
CA MET A 1 0.90 20.06 4.85
C MET A 1 1.63 18.78 5.22
N LYS A 2 1.88 18.50 6.51
CA LYS A 2 2.58 17.29 6.98
C LYS A 2 1.75 16.59 8.05
N LEU A 3 1.81 15.26 8.07
CA LEU A 3 1.25 14.40 9.13
C LEU A 3 2.40 13.82 9.97
N GLU A 4 2.23 13.84 11.28
CA GLU A 4 3.13 13.19 12.23
C GLU A 4 2.55 11.83 12.65
N VAL A 5 3.33 10.77 12.51
CA VAL A 5 2.93 9.41 12.92
C VAL A 5 3.36 9.18 14.36
N VAL A 6 2.41 9.29 15.29
CA VAL A 6 2.71 9.18 16.74
C VAL A 6 2.75 7.71 17.19
N ARG A 7 1.82 6.86 16.72
CA ARG A 7 1.73 5.42 17.07
C ARG A 7 1.10 4.60 15.92
N PRO A 8 1.88 3.95 15.05
CA PRO A 8 1.35 3.28 13.85
C PRO A 8 0.77 1.88 14.09
N GLY A 9 1.06 1.20 15.21
CA GLY A 9 0.67 -0.21 15.38
C GLY A 9 1.49 -1.16 14.49
N PHE A 10 1.01 -2.41 14.32
CA PHE A 10 1.82 -3.49 13.76
C PHE A 10 2.03 -3.45 12.23
N ALA A 11 1.01 -3.09 11.47
CA ALA A 11 1.02 -3.24 10.00
C ALA A 11 0.33 -2.08 9.28
N THR A 12 0.59 -0.86 9.72
CA THR A 12 0.03 0.34 9.07
C THR A 12 0.86 0.74 7.86
N THR A 13 0.19 0.80 6.72
CA THR A 13 0.79 1.13 5.42
C THR A 13 -0.07 2.15 4.71
N VAL A 14 0.55 2.94 3.83
CA VAL A 14 -0.18 3.75 2.87
C VAL A 14 -0.58 2.85 1.72
N GLN A 15 -1.87 2.81 1.40
CA GLN A 15 -2.39 2.05 0.27
C GLN A 15 -3.10 2.97 -0.71
N ASP A 16 -3.03 2.60 -1.98
CA ASP A 16 -3.73 3.21 -3.10
C ASP A 16 -4.55 2.14 -3.84
N LEU A 17 -4.87 2.36 -5.11
CA LEU A 17 -5.61 1.41 -5.95
C LEU A 17 -4.75 0.22 -6.46
N GLY A 18 -3.46 0.18 -6.10
CA GLY A 18 -2.53 -0.86 -6.49
C GLY A 18 -1.88 -0.63 -7.86
N ARG A 19 -1.30 -1.72 -8.38
CA ARG A 19 -0.47 -1.78 -9.60
C ARG A 19 -0.89 -2.92 -10.54
N PRO A 20 -2.14 -2.92 -11.06
CA PRO A 20 -2.59 -3.95 -12.00
C PRO A 20 -1.77 -3.94 -13.30
N GLY A 21 -1.82 -5.03 -14.06
CA GLY A 21 -1.19 -5.15 -15.39
C GLY A 21 0.28 -5.59 -15.41
N HIS A 22 0.93 -5.76 -14.26
CA HIS A 22 2.37 -6.06 -14.18
C HIS A 22 2.71 -7.51 -13.76
N ALA A 23 1.72 -8.42 -13.78
CA ALA A 23 1.91 -9.80 -13.33
C ALA A 23 2.94 -10.57 -14.16
N ALA A 24 3.06 -10.29 -15.46
CA ALA A 24 4.07 -10.89 -16.33
C ALA A 24 5.52 -10.57 -15.91
N LEU A 25 5.71 -9.50 -15.14
CA LEU A 25 6.99 -9.09 -14.57
C LEU A 25 7.19 -9.60 -13.14
N GLY A 26 6.25 -10.40 -12.61
CA GLY A 26 6.29 -10.89 -11.23
C GLY A 26 5.84 -9.87 -10.17
N VAL A 27 5.22 -8.76 -10.57
CA VAL A 27 4.77 -7.72 -9.63
C VAL A 27 3.35 -8.00 -9.15
N GLY A 28 3.17 -8.09 -7.83
CA GLY A 28 1.86 -8.28 -7.20
C GLY A 28 0.96 -7.04 -7.28
N ARG A 29 -0.37 -7.24 -7.32
CA ARG A 29 -1.37 -6.17 -7.49
C ARG A 29 -1.35 -5.11 -6.39
N SER A 30 -1.14 -5.47 -5.12
CA SER A 30 -1.17 -4.53 -3.97
C SER A 30 -2.51 -3.77 -3.88
N GLY A 31 -2.53 -2.68 -3.09
CA GLY A 31 -3.67 -1.79 -2.90
C GLY A 31 -4.29 -1.99 -1.53
N ALA A 32 -5.36 -1.24 -1.25
CA ALA A 32 -6.18 -1.47 -0.07
C ALA A 32 -6.70 -2.91 -0.05
N ALA A 33 -6.76 -3.50 1.14
CA ALA A 33 -7.19 -4.89 1.31
C ALA A 33 -8.73 -5.05 1.26
N ASP A 34 -9.45 -4.02 1.68
CA ASP A 34 -10.92 -3.85 1.57
C ASP A 34 -11.20 -2.74 0.55
#